data_AF-A0A378JSQ4-F1
#
_entry.id   AF-A0A378JSQ4-F1
#
_cell.length_a   1.000
_cell.length_b   1.000
_cell.length_c   1.000
_cell.angle_alpha   90.00
_cell.angle_beta   90.00
_cell.angle_gamma   90.00
#
_symmetry.space_group_name_H-M   'P 1'
#
loop_
_entity.id
_entity.type
_entity.pdbx_description
1 polymer ?
#
loop_
_entity_poly.entity_id
_entity_poly.type
_entity_poly.pdbx_seq_one_letter_code
_entity_poly.pdbx_strand_id
1 'polypeptide(L)'
;MGLLNQLRSNYRYAELPGKPKTYGCEFYVDSATRRIEPADAVKGLVARANLFMADRYGIALSSAQQQLFIAWHRQFPPSAWEKEWAVQVAGIEGYSNPWIDAVP
;
A
#
# COMPACT_ATOMS: atom_id res chain seq x y z
N MET A 1 -16.85 4.02 -4.57
CA MET A 1 -16.08 3.34 -3.50
C MET A 1 -16.47 1.88 -3.20
N GLY A 2 -17.59 1.29 -3.66
CA GLY A 2 -17.76 -0.18 -3.61
C GLY A 2 -17.06 -0.93 -4.75
N LEU A 3 -17.16 -0.37 -5.96
CA LEU A 3 -16.63 -0.96 -7.20
C LEU A 3 -15.11 -1.18 -7.18
N LEU A 4 -14.33 -0.21 -6.66
CA LEU A 4 -12.87 -0.34 -6.60
C LEU A 4 -12.43 -1.51 -5.70
N ASN A 5 -13.14 -1.76 -4.59
CA ASN A 5 -12.86 -2.91 -3.73
C ASN A 5 -13.13 -4.23 -4.45
N GLN A 6 -14.24 -4.30 -5.19
CA GLN A 6 -14.59 -5.46 -6.01
C GLN A 6 -13.54 -5.73 -7.10
N LEU A 7 -13.05 -4.67 -7.77
CA LEU A 7 -12.02 -4.76 -8.79
C LEU A 7 -10.64 -5.13 -8.21
N ARG A 8 -10.30 -4.61 -7.03
CA ARG A 8 -9.06 -4.97 -6.30
C ARG A 8 -9.02 -6.46 -5.99
N SER A 9 -10.16 -7.02 -5.54
CA SER A 9 -10.28 -8.42 -5.16
C SER A 9 -9.09 -8.83 -4.25
N ASN A 10 -8.41 -9.92 -4.59
CA ASN A 10 -7.15 -10.38 -4.00
C ASN A 10 -5.98 -10.28 -4.99
N TYR A 11 -5.99 -9.26 -5.86
CA TYR A 11 -4.94 -9.05 -6.84
C TYR A 11 -3.68 -8.48 -6.18
N ARG A 12 -2.52 -8.83 -6.73
CA ARG A 12 -1.22 -8.36 -6.22
C ARG A 12 -0.98 -6.93 -6.64
N TYR A 13 -0.26 -6.18 -5.83
CA TYR A 13 0.21 -4.86 -6.21
C TYR A 13 1.33 -4.96 -7.24
N ALA A 14 1.36 -4.07 -8.22
CA ALA A 14 2.43 -3.97 -9.20
C ALA A 14 2.49 -2.55 -9.79
N GLU A 15 3.60 -2.23 -10.46
CA GLU A 15 3.64 -1.17 -11.47
C GLU A 15 3.09 -1.75 -12.78
N LEU A 16 2.09 -1.09 -13.39
CA LEU A 16 1.44 -1.54 -14.61
C LEU A 16 1.86 -0.68 -15.82
N PRO A 17 2.28 -1.30 -16.94
CA PRO A 17 2.60 -0.55 -18.14
C PRO A 17 1.34 0.08 -18.75
N GLY A 18 1.50 1.28 -19.33
CA GLY A 18 0.45 1.93 -20.11
C GLY A 18 -0.72 2.52 -19.32
N LYS A 19 -0.76 2.35 -17.98
CA LYS A 19 -1.70 2.98 -17.02
C LYS A 19 -3.08 3.26 -17.65
N PRO A 20 -3.79 2.23 -18.18
CA PRO A 20 -5.02 2.44 -18.92
C PRO A 20 -6.05 3.07 -17.99
N LYS A 21 -6.47 4.31 -18.27
CA LYS A 21 -7.43 5.04 -17.42
C LYS A 21 -8.69 4.20 -17.26
N THR A 22 -8.87 3.64 -16.07
CA THR A 22 -10.00 2.78 -15.75
C THR A 22 -10.92 3.59 -14.84
N TYR A 23 -12.17 3.83 -15.28
CA TYR A 23 -13.20 4.50 -14.48
C TYR A 23 -12.86 5.94 -13.99
N GLY A 24 -12.06 6.70 -14.73
CA GLY A 24 -11.82 8.13 -14.47
C GLY A 24 -10.97 8.45 -13.23
N CYS A 25 -10.33 7.45 -12.62
CA CYS A 25 -9.40 7.62 -11.50
C CYS A 25 -8.05 6.93 -11.79
N GLU A 26 -7.03 7.29 -11.03
CA GLU A 26 -5.70 6.68 -11.11
C GLU A 26 -5.67 5.34 -10.36
N PHE A 27 -6.53 4.42 -10.79
CA PHE A 27 -6.58 3.05 -10.30
C PHE A 27 -6.58 2.12 -11.49
N TYR A 28 -5.51 1.33 -11.60
CA TYR A 28 -5.24 0.52 -12.78
C TYR A 28 -5.36 -0.95 -12.42
N VAL A 29 -6.07 -1.71 -13.26
CA VAL A 29 -6.34 -3.13 -13.04
C VAL A 29 -5.94 -3.89 -14.29
N ASP A 30 -5.03 -4.84 -14.14
CA ASP A 30 -4.77 -5.88 -15.13
C ASP A 30 -5.40 -7.18 -14.62
N SER A 31 -6.61 -7.47 -15.12
CA SER A 31 -7.35 -8.69 -14.75
C SER A 31 -6.73 -9.96 -15.33
N ALA A 32 -6.00 -9.87 -16.45
CA ALA A 32 -5.35 -11.01 -17.08
C ALA A 32 -4.19 -11.52 -16.24
N THR A 33 -3.39 -10.61 -15.66
CA THR A 33 -2.27 -10.97 -14.77
C THR A 33 -2.61 -10.91 -13.28
N ARG A 34 -3.87 -10.54 -12.94
CA ARG A 34 -4.36 -10.37 -11.56
C ARG A 34 -3.51 -9.40 -10.75
N ARG A 35 -3.23 -8.24 -11.33
CA ARG A 35 -2.41 -7.17 -10.75
C ARG A 35 -3.16 -5.86 -10.73
N ILE A 36 -2.84 -5.02 -9.74
CA ILE A 36 -3.38 -3.67 -9.64
C ILE A 36 -2.28 -2.68 -9.28
N GLU A 37 -2.40 -1.47 -9.83
CA GLU A 37 -1.58 -0.32 -9.45
C GLU A 37 -2.50 0.77 -8.91
N PRO A 38 -2.35 1.18 -7.65
CA PRO A 38 -3.11 2.29 -7.10
C PRO A 38 -2.46 3.62 -7.50
N ALA A 39 -3.13 4.73 -7.20
CA ALA A 39 -2.58 6.06 -7.45
C ALA A 39 -1.26 6.27 -6.70
N ASP A 40 -0.34 7.05 -7.27
CA ASP A 40 0.96 7.32 -6.66
C ASP A 40 0.82 7.92 -5.24
N ALA A 41 -0.20 8.77 -5.04
CA ALA A 41 -0.52 9.38 -3.75
C ALA A 41 -0.82 8.38 -2.61
N VAL A 42 -1.20 7.13 -2.93
CA VAL A 42 -1.52 6.10 -1.92
C VAL A 42 -0.55 4.92 -1.90
N LYS A 43 0.41 4.85 -2.85
CA LYS A 43 1.41 3.75 -2.91
C LYS A 43 2.21 3.62 -1.62
N GLY A 44 2.63 4.73 -1.02
CA GLY A 44 3.36 4.75 0.24
C GLY A 44 2.56 4.16 1.41
N LEU A 45 1.30 4.59 1.56
CA LEU A 45 0.39 4.09 2.61
C LEU A 45 0.14 2.58 2.46
N VAL A 46 -0.14 2.12 1.24
CA VAL A 46 -0.31 0.70 0.92
C VAL A 46 0.94 -0.10 1.27
N ALA A 47 2.12 0.40 0.90
CA ALA A 47 3.39 -0.26 1.18
C ALA A 47 3.62 -0.44 2.69
N ARG A 48 3.47 0.63 3.47
CA ARG A 48 3.67 0.60 4.93
C ARG A 48 2.66 -0.29 5.64
N ALA A 49 1.40 -0.30 5.20
CA ALA A 49 0.40 -1.21 5.73
C ALA A 49 0.77 -2.68 5.49
N ASN A 50 1.21 -3.03 4.28
CA ASN A 50 1.59 -4.43 3.96
C ASN A 50 2.87 -4.86 4.66
N LEU A 51 3.89 -4.00 4.73
CA LEU A 51 5.13 -4.27 5.45
C LEU A 51 4.88 -4.46 6.95
N PHE A 52 4.06 -3.59 7.55
CA PHE A 52 3.65 -3.73 8.94
C PHE A 52 2.93 -5.06 9.22
N MET A 53 1.97 -5.42 8.36
CA MET A 53 1.24 -6.68 8.51
C MET A 53 2.16 -7.90 8.36
N ALA A 54 3.13 -7.84 7.44
CA ALA A 54 4.14 -8.88 7.27
C ALA A 54 5.01 -9.05 8.52
N ASP A 55 5.55 -7.96 9.04
CA ASP A 55 6.45 -7.99 10.21
C ASP A 55 5.73 -8.38 11.49
N ARG A 56 4.56 -7.78 11.75
CA ARG A 56 3.84 -7.98 13.01
C ARG A 56 3.22 -9.36 13.13
N TYR A 57 2.69 -9.88 12.02
CA TYR A 57 1.91 -11.12 12.02
C TYR A 57 2.62 -12.29 11.33
N GLY A 58 3.87 -12.10 10.89
CA GLY A 58 4.64 -13.16 10.21
C GLY A 58 4.06 -13.57 8.86
N ILE A 59 3.37 -12.65 8.17
CA ILE A 59 2.77 -12.94 6.86
C ILE A 59 3.88 -12.94 5.81
N ALA A 60 4.06 -14.09 5.14
CA ALA A 60 5.07 -14.23 4.12
C ALA A 60 4.76 -13.38 2.88
N LEU A 61 5.63 -12.43 2.57
CA LEU A 61 5.65 -11.73 1.30
C LEU A 61 6.59 -12.44 0.33
N SER A 62 6.16 -12.62 -0.92
CA SER A 62 7.09 -12.98 -2.00
C SER A 62 8.18 -11.91 -2.11
N SER A 63 9.41 -12.32 -2.48
CA SER A 63 10.53 -11.38 -2.66
C SER A 63 10.18 -10.17 -3.55
N ALA A 64 9.42 -10.40 -4.63
CA ALA A 64 8.95 -9.33 -5.52
C ALA A 64 8.01 -8.32 -4.84
N GLN A 65 7.05 -8.78 -4.03
CA GLN A 65 6.15 -7.89 -3.27
C GLN A 65 6.91 -7.12 -2.19
N GLN A 66 7.83 -7.78 -1.48
CA GLN A 66 8.65 -7.12 -0.47
C GLN A 66 9.51 -6.01 -1.10
N GLN A 67 10.20 -6.29 -2.20
CA GLN A 67 10.98 -5.29 -2.92
C GLN A 67 10.12 -4.13 -3.44
N LEU A 68 8.93 -4.43 -3.98
CA LEU A 68 7.98 -3.41 -4.43
C LEU A 68 7.57 -2.49 -3.28
N PHE A 69 7.16 -3.05 -2.14
CA PHE A 69 6.73 -2.24 -1.00
C PHE A 69 7.88 -1.44 -0.38
N ILE A 70 9.10 -1.99 -0.32
CA ILE A 70 10.27 -1.21 0.12
C ILE A 70 10.55 -0.04 -0.84
N ALA A 71 10.45 -0.26 -2.14
CA ALA A 71 10.61 0.81 -3.13
C ALA A 71 9.55 1.89 -2.98
N TRP A 72 8.26 1.51 -2.89
CA TRP A 72 7.15 2.45 -2.69
C TRP A 72 7.22 3.20 -1.37
N HIS A 73 7.58 2.52 -0.28
CA HIS A 73 7.78 3.15 1.02
C HIS A 73 8.83 4.27 0.96
N ARG A 74 9.95 4.04 0.26
CA ARG A 74 11.03 5.02 0.08
C ARG A 74 10.64 6.15 -0.87
N GLN A 75 9.95 5.82 -1.97
CA GLN A 75 9.57 6.78 -2.99
C GLN A 75 8.44 7.72 -2.54
N PHE A 76 7.54 7.23 -1.70
CA PHE A 76 6.37 7.95 -1.22
C PHE A 76 6.37 8.02 0.32
N PRO A 77 7.13 8.96 0.93
CA PRO A 77 7.26 9.05 2.38
C PRO A 77 5.92 9.32 3.08
N PRO A 78 5.79 8.99 4.38
CA PRO A 78 4.56 9.24 5.14
C PRO A 78 4.18 10.71 5.13
N SER A 79 2.91 10.99 4.84
CA SER A 79 2.37 12.35 4.93
C SER A 79 2.18 12.78 6.39
N ALA A 80 2.02 14.09 6.63
CA ALA A 80 1.71 14.61 7.97
C ALA A 80 0.43 13.98 8.54
N TRP A 81 -0.61 13.87 7.70
CA TRP A 81 -1.86 13.19 8.06
C TRP A 81 -1.64 11.74 8.46
N GLU A 82 -0.80 11.01 7.74
CA GLU A 82 -0.55 9.59 8.04
C GLU A 82 0.19 9.40 9.36
N LYS A 83 1.11 10.30 9.69
CA LYS A 83 1.81 10.31 10.98
C LYS A 83 0.84 10.61 12.14
N GLU A 84 -0.02 11.63 11.97
CA GLU A 84 -1.03 11.96 12.97
C GLU A 84 -2.02 10.82 13.18
N TRP A 85 -2.48 10.21 12.08
CA TRP A 85 -3.33 9.03 12.12
C TRP A 85 -2.66 7.86 12.85
N ALA A 86 -1.38 7.60 12.59
CA ALA A 86 -0.63 6.54 13.25
C ALA A 86 -0.53 6.74 14.77
N VAL A 87 -0.34 7.99 15.23
CA VAL A 87 -0.33 8.32 16.67
C VAL A 87 -1.69 8.02 17.32
N GLN A 88 -2.79 8.41 16.66
CA GLN A 88 -4.14 8.15 17.17
C GLN A 88 -4.43 6.65 17.23
N VAL A 89 -4.10 5.91 16.17
CA VAL A 89 -4.26 4.45 16.12
C VAL A 89 -3.42 3.78 17.19
N ALA A 90 -2.18 4.21 17.43
CA ALA A 90 -1.33 3.65 18.47
C ALA A 90 -1.91 3.83 19.88
N GLY A 91 -2.59 4.96 20.14
CA GLY A 91 -3.31 5.19 21.39
C GLY A 91 -4.49 4.24 21.62
N ILE A 92 -5.09 3.72 20.55
CA ILE A 92 -6.23 2.78 20.61
C ILE A 92 -5.74 1.33 20.65
N GLU A 93 -4.80 0.99 19.77
CA GLU A 93 -4.32 -0.37 19.55
C GLU A 93 -3.23 -0.79 20.55
N GLY A 94 -2.54 0.17 21.16
CA GLY A 94 -1.47 -0.07 22.14
C GLY A 94 -0.11 -0.40 21.51
N TYR A 95 0.04 -0.24 20.19
CA TYR A 95 1.30 -0.43 19.48
C TYR A 95 1.40 0.52 18.28
N SER A 96 2.63 0.93 17.96
CA SER A 96 2.88 1.80 16.81
C SER A 96 3.20 1.02 15.53
N ASN A 97 3.12 1.71 14.39
CA ASN A 97 3.59 1.17 13.12
C ASN A 97 5.00 1.70 12.83
N PRO A 98 6.06 0.89 13.02
CA PRO A 98 7.44 1.34 12.80
C PRO A 98 7.68 1.80 11.37
N TRP A 99 6.89 1.37 10.38
CA TRP A 99 7.04 1.80 9.00
C TRP A 99 6.55 3.24 8.74
N ILE A 100 5.79 3.83 9.65
CA ILE A 100 5.36 5.24 9.57
C ILE A 100 6.29 6.13 10.43
N ASP A 101 6.70 5.62 11.59
CA ASP A 101 7.48 6.38 12.57
C ASP A 101 8.99 6.38 12.28
N ALA A 102 9.53 5.36 11.60
CA ALA A 102 10.98 5.16 11.43
C ALA A 102 11.62 5.90 10.25
N VAL A 103 11.00 6.95 9.70
CA VAL A 103 11.63 7.75 8.65
C VAL A 103 12.38 8.94 9.28
N PRO A 104 13.72 8.98 9.21
CA PRO A 104 14.51 10.13 9.64
C PRO A 104 14.24 11.39 8.80
#